data_AF-A0A7V2UWE9-F1
#
_entry.id   AF-A0A7V2UWE9-F1
#
_cell.length_a   1.000
_cell.length_b   1.000
_cell.length_c   1.000
_cell.angle_alpha   90.00
_cell.angle_beta   90.00
_cell.angle_gamma   90.00
#
_symmetry.space_group_name_H-M   'P 1'
#
loop_
_entity.id
_entity.type
_entity.pdbx_description
1 polymer ?
#
loop_
_entity_poly.entity_id
_entity_poly.type
_entity_poly.pdbx_seq_one_letter_code
_entity_poly.pdbx_strand_id
1 'polypeptide(L)'
;MSEPRAVTPVPGFPRDSLAMRWLRRLGFRRLAWSLRRLHCPVGRDALVLEIGSGGNPYPRANVLLDAHERTTERIEPALVSDRPLVIARAEDLPFRDGAFDFVIASHVLEHSRDPESFLGELARVARAGYLETPDAFFERINPFTFHTLEVTDTGGMLRIRKKPSWRPGGDVVDLFEAKLKREPAFFRWGSRYAESFTVRFYWRDRIPYVIENPGQVLDWVADVPSGPGAAFPGLPRRVLRSGLRWLMSQRSRNRRLDVLSLLRCPSCRVSGAWRREGERLACAACSHEASCHGFVYRLT
;
A
#
# COMPACT_ATOMS: atom_id res chain seq x y z
N MET A 1 -32.79 0.29 -2.21
CA MET A 1 -31.44 0.90 -2.13
C MET A 1 -30.68 0.46 -3.36
N SER A 2 -30.42 1.37 -4.30
CA SER A 2 -29.60 1.09 -5.48
C SER A 2 -28.19 0.69 -5.04
N GLU A 3 -27.60 -0.32 -5.68
CA GLU A 3 -26.17 -0.62 -5.48
C GLU A 3 -25.34 0.66 -5.73
N PRO A 4 -24.34 0.97 -4.89
CA PRO A 4 -23.45 2.10 -5.14
C PRO A 4 -22.87 1.96 -6.55
N ARG A 5 -22.88 3.05 -7.33
CA ARG A 5 -22.40 3.07 -8.73
C ARG A 5 -21.07 2.34 -8.80
N ALA A 6 -21.09 1.16 -9.43
CA ALA A 6 -19.92 0.30 -9.49
C ALA A 6 -18.81 1.05 -10.25
N VAL A 7 -17.66 1.21 -9.59
CA VAL A 7 -16.42 1.61 -10.24
C VAL A 7 -16.22 0.71 -11.45
N THR A 8 -16.07 1.29 -12.63
CA THR A 8 -15.88 0.54 -13.88
C THR A 8 -14.69 -0.41 -13.72
N PRO A 9 -14.88 -1.73 -13.83
CA PRO A 9 -13.79 -2.68 -13.64
C PRO A 9 -12.72 -2.46 -14.71
N VAL A 10 -11.45 -2.47 -14.32
CA VAL A 10 -10.34 -2.53 -15.29
C VAL A 10 -10.33 -3.93 -15.91
N PRO A 11 -10.40 -4.04 -17.26
CA PRO A 11 -10.39 -5.34 -17.93
C PRO A 11 -9.23 -6.23 -17.47
N GLY A 12 -9.55 -7.49 -17.15
CA GLY A 12 -8.57 -8.48 -16.66
C GLY A 12 -8.18 -8.34 -15.18
N PHE A 13 -8.68 -7.35 -14.45
CA PHE A 13 -8.47 -7.20 -13.01
C PHE A 13 -9.79 -7.17 -12.24
N PRO A 14 -10.44 -8.34 -12.06
CA PRO A 14 -11.66 -8.41 -11.26
C PRO A 14 -11.37 -7.94 -9.82
N ARG A 15 -12.18 -7.03 -9.29
CA ARG A 15 -12.01 -6.55 -7.90
C ARG A 15 -12.14 -7.68 -6.87
N ASP A 16 -13.02 -8.64 -7.12
CA ASP A 16 -13.32 -9.72 -6.20
C ASP A 16 -13.02 -11.09 -6.81
N SER A 17 -12.39 -11.96 -6.01
CA SER A 17 -12.23 -13.38 -6.28
C SER A 17 -13.58 -14.10 -6.29
N LEU A 18 -13.63 -15.30 -6.85
CA LEU A 18 -14.84 -16.14 -6.82
C LEU A 18 -15.33 -16.38 -5.38
N ALA A 19 -14.40 -16.69 -4.46
CA ALA A 19 -14.71 -16.89 -3.05
C ALA A 19 -15.32 -15.64 -2.40
N MET A 20 -14.78 -14.45 -2.69
CA MET A 20 -15.33 -13.19 -2.19
C MET A 20 -16.77 -12.95 -2.69
N ARG A 21 -17.01 -13.18 -3.99
CA ARG A 21 -18.35 -13.02 -4.58
C ARG A 21 -19.36 -13.98 -3.94
N TRP A 22 -18.98 -15.23 -3.73
CA TRP A 22 -19.80 -16.23 -3.04
C TRP A 22 -20.13 -15.82 -1.61
N LEU A 23 -19.13 -15.43 -0.82
CA LEU A 23 -19.33 -14.98 0.56
C LEU A 23 -20.24 -13.75 0.66
N ARG A 24 -20.15 -12.82 -0.30
CA ARG A 24 -21.03 -11.65 -0.34
C ARG A 24 -22.47 -12.03 -0.60
N ARG A 25 -22.72 -12.95 -1.54
CA ARG A 25 -24.08 -13.47 -1.83
C ARG A 25 -24.70 -14.13 -0.61
N LEU A 26 -23.90 -14.81 0.20
CA LEU A 26 -24.32 -15.42 1.47
C LEU A 26 -24.39 -14.42 2.64
N GLY A 27 -24.15 -13.12 2.42
CA GLY A 27 -24.23 -12.09 3.46
C GLY A 27 -22.99 -11.99 4.37
N PHE A 28 -21.94 -12.78 4.13
CA PHE A 28 -20.66 -12.78 4.87
C PHE A 28 -19.68 -11.69 4.39
N ARG A 29 -20.15 -10.44 4.30
CA ARG A 29 -19.38 -9.30 3.75
C ARG A 29 -18.05 -9.05 4.47
N ARG A 30 -18.01 -9.17 5.81
CA ARG A 30 -16.79 -9.00 6.61
C ARG A 30 -15.71 -10.02 6.25
N LEU A 31 -16.12 -11.27 6.02
CA LEU A 31 -15.20 -12.32 5.64
C LEU A 31 -14.70 -12.11 4.20
N ALA A 32 -15.61 -11.78 3.28
CA ALA A 32 -15.23 -11.41 1.91
C ALA A 32 -14.22 -10.25 1.88
N TRP A 33 -14.46 -9.20 2.69
CA TRP A 33 -13.53 -8.08 2.85
C TRP A 33 -12.15 -8.52 3.36
N SER A 34 -12.11 -9.46 4.29
CA SER A 34 -10.86 -10.01 4.82
C SER A 34 -10.08 -10.79 3.77
N LEU A 35 -10.77 -11.47 2.84
CA LEU A 35 -10.15 -12.22 1.75
C LEU A 35 -9.55 -11.33 0.64
N ARG A 36 -9.89 -10.03 0.58
CA ARG A 36 -9.33 -9.11 -0.43
C ARG A 36 -7.79 -9.10 -0.42
N ARG A 37 -7.22 -9.24 0.77
CA ARG A 37 -5.79 -9.31 1.07
C ARG A 37 -5.08 -10.53 0.49
N LEU A 38 -5.85 -11.54 0.06
CA LEU A 38 -5.38 -12.76 -0.59
C LEU A 38 -5.65 -12.73 -2.09
N HIS A 39 -6.38 -11.73 -2.57
CA HIS A 39 -6.76 -11.59 -3.96
C HIS A 39 -5.76 -10.69 -4.68
N CYS A 40 -5.00 -11.29 -5.59
CA CYS A 40 -4.12 -10.58 -6.50
C CYS A 40 -4.28 -11.27 -7.86
N PRO A 41 -5.05 -10.66 -8.80
CA PRO A 41 -5.53 -11.32 -10.02
C PRO A 41 -4.45 -11.38 -11.11
N VAL A 42 -3.31 -12.01 -10.81
CA VAL A 42 -2.20 -12.23 -11.74
C VAL A 42 -1.77 -13.70 -11.73
N GLY A 43 -1.14 -14.13 -12.83
CA GLY A 43 -0.61 -15.49 -12.95
C GLY A 43 0.42 -15.83 -11.86
N ARG A 44 0.67 -17.13 -11.64
CA ARG A 44 1.65 -17.57 -10.63
C ARG A 44 3.06 -17.11 -10.95
N ASP A 45 3.39 -17.01 -12.23
CA ASP A 45 4.72 -16.60 -12.70
C ASP A 45 4.91 -15.09 -12.76
N ALA A 46 3.88 -14.28 -12.51
CA ALA A 46 4.03 -12.83 -12.44
C ALA A 46 4.94 -12.45 -11.25
N LEU A 47 5.84 -11.50 -11.44
CA LEU A 47 6.67 -10.92 -10.39
C LEU A 47 5.97 -9.71 -9.78
N VAL A 48 5.74 -9.74 -8.47
CA VAL A 48 4.92 -8.75 -7.76
C VAL A 48 5.74 -7.98 -6.73
N LEU A 49 5.71 -6.66 -6.84
CA LEU A 49 6.25 -5.74 -5.83
C LEU A 49 5.14 -5.33 -4.86
N GLU A 50 5.44 -5.25 -3.57
CA GLU A 50 4.58 -4.59 -2.58
C GLU A 50 5.32 -3.40 -1.97
N ILE A 51 4.73 -2.21 -2.09
CA ILE A 51 5.22 -0.94 -1.54
C ILE A 51 4.50 -0.70 -0.21
N GLY A 52 5.26 -0.29 0.82
CA GLY A 52 4.73 -0.09 2.18
C GLY A 52 4.33 -1.40 2.87
N SER A 53 5.13 -2.45 2.67
CA SER A 53 4.81 -3.82 3.09
C SER A 53 4.55 -4.00 4.59
N GLY A 54 5.18 -3.18 5.44
CA GLY A 54 4.95 -3.13 6.87
C GLY A 54 5.02 -4.49 7.59
N GLY A 55 4.22 -4.66 8.64
CA GLY A 55 4.24 -5.87 9.47
C GLY A 55 3.36 -7.01 8.99
N ASN A 56 2.65 -6.83 7.89
CA ASN A 56 1.71 -7.83 7.39
C ASN A 56 1.61 -7.77 5.86
N PRO A 57 2.69 -8.11 5.13
CA PRO A 57 2.71 -8.05 3.67
C PRO A 57 1.65 -8.96 3.03
N TYR A 58 1.24 -8.60 1.82
CA TYR A 58 0.43 -9.44 0.95
C TYR A 58 1.17 -10.75 0.67
N PRO A 59 0.56 -11.92 0.95
CA PRO A 59 1.22 -13.20 0.73
C PRO A 59 1.74 -13.37 -0.70
N ARG A 60 1.02 -12.82 -1.68
CA ARG A 60 1.36 -12.89 -3.10
C ARG A 60 2.64 -12.13 -3.48
N ALA A 61 3.07 -11.13 -2.73
CA ALA A 61 4.23 -10.31 -3.08
C ALA A 61 5.52 -11.14 -3.18
N ASN A 62 6.35 -10.84 -4.16
CA ASN A 62 7.64 -11.49 -4.37
C ASN A 62 8.77 -10.68 -3.74
N VAL A 63 8.73 -9.36 -3.95
CA VAL A 63 9.66 -8.36 -3.40
C VAL A 63 8.86 -7.35 -2.59
N LEU A 64 9.41 -6.96 -1.45
CA LEU A 64 8.84 -5.97 -0.54
C LEU A 64 9.65 -4.68 -0.64
N LEU A 65 8.99 -3.56 -0.43
CA LEU A 65 9.61 -2.26 -0.21
C LEU A 65 8.93 -1.56 0.96
N ASP A 66 9.72 -0.88 1.77
CA ASP A 66 9.26 -0.01 2.86
C ASP A 66 10.24 1.15 3.01
N ALA A 67 9.75 2.35 3.34
CA ALA A 67 10.61 3.53 3.49
C ALA A 67 11.48 3.46 4.75
N HIS A 68 10.99 2.77 5.79
CA HIS A 68 11.62 2.78 7.10
C HIS A 68 11.59 1.41 7.77
N GLU A 69 12.73 0.99 8.33
CA GLU A 69 12.77 -0.20 9.18
C GLU A 69 11.90 -0.04 10.43
N ARG A 70 11.90 1.16 11.01
CA ARG A 70 11.12 1.55 12.18
C ARG A 70 10.36 2.84 11.88
N THR A 71 9.08 2.87 12.22
CA THR A 71 8.23 4.06 12.11
C THR A 71 7.09 3.99 13.13
N THR A 72 6.63 5.15 13.60
CA THR A 72 5.46 5.30 14.48
C THR A 72 4.13 5.25 13.73
N GLU A 73 4.15 5.42 12.40
CA GLU A 73 2.96 5.39 11.55
C GLU A 73 2.44 3.96 11.31
N ARG A 74 3.21 2.94 11.69
CA ARG A 74 2.87 1.53 11.47
C ARG A 74 1.97 1.02 12.60
N ILE A 75 0.76 0.60 12.25
CA ILE A 75 -0.19 -0.01 13.20
C ILE A 75 0.27 -1.43 13.63
N GLU A 76 1.00 -2.15 12.78
CA GLU A 76 1.51 -3.50 13.06
C GLU A 76 2.93 -3.46 13.66
N PRO A 77 3.29 -4.32 14.63
CA PRO A 77 4.40 -4.02 15.56
C PRO A 77 5.82 -4.08 14.96
N ALA A 78 6.07 -4.88 13.93
CA ALA A 78 7.42 -5.03 13.35
C ALA A 78 7.37 -5.28 11.84
N LEU A 79 8.29 -4.65 11.10
CA LEU A 79 8.49 -4.87 9.67
C LEU A 79 8.82 -6.35 9.40
N VAL A 80 8.22 -6.93 8.36
CA VAL A 80 8.47 -8.32 7.96
C VAL A 80 9.45 -8.37 6.79
N SER A 81 10.53 -9.14 6.96
CA SER A 81 11.57 -9.37 5.95
C SER A 81 11.74 -10.86 5.60
N ASP A 82 10.60 -11.57 5.44
CA ASP A 82 10.58 -13.03 5.16
C ASP A 82 10.88 -13.41 3.69
N ARG A 83 11.16 -12.40 2.87
CA ARG A 83 11.54 -12.43 1.44
C ARG A 83 12.31 -11.13 1.13
N PRO A 84 12.87 -10.94 -0.08
CA PRO A 84 13.56 -9.71 -0.43
C PRO A 84 12.80 -8.44 -0.03
N LEU A 85 13.45 -7.58 0.74
CA LEU A 85 12.94 -6.31 1.22
C LEU A 85 13.95 -5.21 0.86
N VAL A 86 13.50 -4.19 0.15
CA VAL A 86 14.30 -3.02 -0.21
C VAL A 86 13.86 -1.82 0.63
N ILE A 87 14.82 -1.14 1.26
CA ILE A 87 14.57 0.09 2.00
C ILE A 87 14.77 1.27 1.05
N ALA A 88 13.67 1.93 0.69
CA ALA A 88 13.66 3.11 -0.17
C ALA A 88 12.30 3.83 -0.12
N ARG A 89 12.29 5.08 -0.55
CA ARG A 89 11.06 5.87 -0.69
C ARG A 89 10.26 5.43 -1.91
N ALA A 90 8.93 5.54 -1.83
CA ALA A 90 8.06 5.16 -2.93
C ALA A 90 8.08 6.17 -4.10
N GLU A 91 8.48 7.41 -3.82
CA GLU A 91 8.67 8.47 -4.83
C GLU A 91 10.01 8.36 -5.58
N ASP A 92 10.90 7.45 -5.15
CA ASP A 92 12.16 7.16 -5.85
C ASP A 92 12.53 5.68 -5.70
N LEU A 93 11.87 4.83 -6.48
CA LEU A 93 12.06 3.38 -6.43
C LEU A 93 13.41 2.99 -7.07
N PRO A 94 14.26 2.24 -6.38
CA PRO A 94 15.55 1.79 -6.88
C PRO A 94 15.42 0.52 -7.72
N PHE A 95 14.32 0.38 -8.47
CA PHE A 95 14.09 -0.71 -9.41
C PHE A 95 14.20 -0.21 -10.84
N ARG A 96 14.67 -1.05 -11.77
CA ARG A 96 14.67 -0.74 -13.20
C ARG A 96 13.25 -0.62 -13.76
N ASP A 97 13.13 0.00 -14.93
CA ASP A 97 11.85 0.14 -15.63
C ASP A 97 11.29 -1.24 -15.98
N GLY A 98 9.98 -1.43 -15.80
CA GLY A 98 9.29 -2.69 -16.08
C GLY A 98 9.84 -3.89 -15.29
N ALA A 99 10.47 -3.67 -14.13
CA ALA A 99 11.01 -4.75 -13.30
C ALA A 99 9.94 -5.74 -12.82
N PHE A 100 8.67 -5.32 -12.72
CA PHE A 100 7.58 -6.10 -12.17
C PHE A 100 6.40 -6.21 -13.13
N ASP A 101 5.68 -7.33 -13.06
CA ASP A 101 4.42 -7.50 -13.78
C ASP A 101 3.26 -6.79 -13.06
N PHE A 102 3.36 -6.63 -11.74
CA PHE A 102 2.32 -6.04 -10.91
C PHE A 102 2.88 -5.37 -9.66
N VAL A 103 2.30 -4.24 -9.27
CA VAL A 103 2.61 -3.57 -7.99
C VAL A 103 1.39 -3.49 -7.09
N ILE A 104 1.59 -3.71 -5.78
CA ILE A 104 0.61 -3.51 -4.72
C ILE A 104 1.09 -2.33 -3.88
N ALA A 105 0.25 -1.33 -3.68
CA ALA A 105 0.47 -0.25 -2.73
C ALA A 105 -0.82 -0.09 -1.90
N SER A 106 -0.78 -0.55 -0.65
CA SER A 106 -1.94 -0.60 0.23
C SER A 106 -1.67 0.21 1.49
N HIS A 107 -2.42 1.28 1.68
CA HIS A 107 -2.25 2.25 2.74
C HIS A 107 -0.88 2.93 2.74
N VAL A 108 -0.56 3.60 1.62
CA VAL A 108 0.75 4.25 1.41
C VAL A 108 0.59 5.57 0.66
N LEU A 109 -0.21 5.59 -0.42
CA LEU A 109 -0.37 6.79 -1.25
C LEU A 109 -0.85 7.98 -0.41
N GLU A 110 -1.72 7.75 0.57
CA GLU A 110 -2.27 8.79 1.45
C GLU A 110 -1.23 9.51 2.33
N HIS A 111 -0.02 8.95 2.46
CA HIS A 111 1.12 9.55 3.17
C HIS A 111 2.05 10.34 2.24
N SER A 112 1.86 10.24 0.92
CA SER A 112 2.78 10.86 -0.05
C SER A 112 2.66 12.39 -0.01
N ARG A 113 3.82 13.06 -0.04
CA ARG A 113 3.89 14.53 -0.24
C ARG A 113 4.04 14.91 -1.72
N ASP A 114 4.43 13.95 -2.55
CA ASP A 114 4.57 14.08 -4.00
C ASP A 114 3.84 12.90 -4.68
N PRO A 115 2.49 12.94 -4.71
CA PRO A 115 1.70 11.88 -5.33
C PRO A 115 2.00 11.71 -6.82
N GLU A 116 2.41 12.77 -7.51
CA GLU A 116 2.82 12.72 -8.91
C GLU A 116 4.04 11.80 -9.11
N SER A 117 5.13 12.03 -8.36
CA SER A 117 6.32 11.16 -8.40
C SER A 117 6.04 9.74 -7.91
N PHE A 118 5.25 9.59 -6.84
CA PHE A 118 4.80 8.29 -6.35
C PHE A 118 4.13 7.47 -7.47
N LEU A 119 3.10 8.02 -8.10
CA LEU A 119 2.33 7.33 -9.14
C LEU A 119 3.19 7.09 -10.39
N GLY A 120 4.07 8.04 -10.73
CA GLY A 120 5.03 7.91 -11.82
C GLY A 120 5.97 6.72 -11.62
N GLU A 121 6.55 6.57 -10.43
CA GLU A 121 7.43 5.45 -10.11
C GLU A 121 6.70 4.10 -10.14
N LEU A 122 5.46 4.02 -9.62
CA LEU A 122 4.63 2.81 -9.74
C LEU A 122 4.41 2.39 -11.20
N ALA A 123 4.05 3.35 -12.06
CA ALA A 123 3.83 3.12 -13.48
C ALA A 123 5.13 2.80 -14.24
N ARG A 124 6.27 3.32 -13.78
CA ARG A 124 7.58 3.04 -14.37
C ARG A 124 8.04 1.62 -14.09
N VAL A 125 7.90 1.14 -12.85
CA VAL A 125 8.42 -0.18 -12.46
C VAL A 125 7.49 -1.34 -12.83
N ALA A 126 6.21 -1.08 -13.10
CA ALA A 126 5.22 -2.10 -13.41
C ALA A 126 4.22 -1.67 -14.47
N ARG A 127 3.71 -2.62 -15.26
CA ARG A 127 2.66 -2.36 -16.26
C ARG A 127 1.24 -2.38 -15.70
N ALA A 128 1.07 -2.84 -14.47
CA ALA A 128 -0.23 -2.92 -13.82
C ALA A 128 -0.07 -2.89 -12.30
N GLY A 129 -1.16 -2.61 -11.59
CA GLY A 129 -1.10 -2.63 -10.14
C GLY A 129 -2.44 -2.44 -9.44
N TYR A 130 -2.33 -2.40 -8.12
CA TYR A 130 -3.41 -2.23 -7.16
C TYR A 130 -3.03 -1.15 -6.14
N LEU A 131 -3.90 -0.15 -6.01
CA LEU A 131 -3.85 0.90 -5.00
C LEU A 131 -5.02 0.72 -4.03
N GLU A 132 -4.73 0.77 -2.73
CA GLU A 132 -5.73 0.78 -1.67
C GLU A 132 -5.42 1.94 -0.71
N THR A 133 -6.41 2.80 -0.46
CA THR A 133 -6.31 3.93 0.49
C THR A 133 -7.64 4.04 1.25
N PRO A 134 -7.70 4.73 2.39
CA PRO A 134 -8.95 5.28 2.89
C PRO A 134 -9.63 6.09 1.78
N ASP A 135 -10.95 5.96 1.67
CA ASP A 135 -11.70 6.86 0.80
C ASP A 135 -11.73 8.28 1.39
N ALA A 136 -11.70 9.30 0.52
CA ALA A 136 -11.73 10.71 0.92
C ALA A 136 -12.91 11.03 1.85
N PHE A 137 -14.06 10.38 1.68
CA PHE A 137 -15.18 10.51 2.61
C PHE A 137 -14.81 10.05 4.02
N PHE A 138 -14.15 8.88 4.14
CA PHE A 138 -13.72 8.35 5.43
C PHE A 138 -12.65 9.24 6.07
N GLU A 139 -11.66 9.68 5.28
CA GLU A 139 -10.59 10.58 5.73
C GLU A 139 -11.16 11.90 6.27
N ARG A 140 -12.19 12.48 5.63
CA ARG A 140 -12.80 13.75 6.07
C ARG A 140 -13.58 13.66 7.38
N ILE A 141 -14.22 12.51 7.65
CA ILE A 141 -15.00 12.32 8.90
C ILE A 141 -14.14 11.72 10.03
N ASN A 142 -13.04 11.05 9.69
CA ASN A 142 -12.11 10.43 10.63
C ASN A 142 -10.66 10.65 10.16
N PRO A 143 -10.16 11.90 10.24
CA PRO A 143 -8.84 12.25 9.72
C PRO A 143 -7.72 11.61 10.53
N PHE A 144 -6.67 11.22 9.83
CA PHE A 144 -5.44 10.72 10.45
C PHE A 144 -4.39 11.83 10.46
N THR A 145 -3.65 11.90 11.56
CA THR A 145 -2.61 12.92 11.77
C THR A 145 -1.50 12.84 10.73
N PHE A 146 -1.20 11.64 10.23
CA PHE A 146 -0.09 11.36 9.33
C PHE A 146 -0.49 11.24 7.84
N HIS A 147 -1.78 11.28 7.50
CA HIS A 147 -2.22 11.31 6.10
C HIS A 147 -2.17 12.73 5.55
N THR A 148 -1.42 12.92 4.47
CA THR A 148 -1.25 14.19 3.77
C THR A 148 -2.26 14.39 2.64
N LEU A 149 -2.87 13.30 2.15
CA LEU A 149 -3.79 13.30 1.03
C LEU A 149 -5.17 12.76 1.39
N GLU A 150 -6.20 13.27 0.71
CA GLU A 150 -7.50 12.64 0.58
C GLU A 150 -7.59 12.00 -0.81
N VAL A 151 -8.01 10.73 -0.89
CA VAL A 151 -8.06 9.98 -2.16
C VAL A 151 -9.42 9.32 -2.33
N THR A 152 -10.04 9.51 -3.49
CA THR A 152 -11.24 8.75 -3.90
C THR A 152 -11.10 8.28 -5.35
N ASP A 153 -11.97 7.39 -5.81
CA ASP A 153 -12.01 6.95 -7.19
C ASP A 153 -13.41 7.13 -7.79
N THR A 154 -13.50 7.93 -8.86
CA THR A 154 -14.77 8.17 -9.55
C THR A 154 -14.54 8.21 -11.06
N GLY A 155 -15.47 7.64 -11.84
CA GLY A 155 -15.35 7.59 -13.29
C GLY A 155 -14.11 6.83 -13.81
N GLY A 156 -13.58 5.89 -13.02
CA GLY A 156 -12.36 5.14 -13.38
C GLY A 156 -11.06 5.95 -13.24
N MET A 157 -11.07 7.05 -12.49
CA MET A 157 -9.92 7.92 -12.25
C MET A 157 -9.75 8.17 -10.75
N LEU A 158 -8.49 8.16 -10.28
CA LEU A 158 -8.14 8.59 -8.92
C LEU A 158 -8.30 10.11 -8.82
N ARG A 159 -8.99 10.57 -7.77
CA ARG A 159 -9.12 11.97 -7.43
C ARG A 159 -8.38 12.19 -6.13
N ILE A 160 -7.35 13.02 -6.19
CA ILE A 160 -6.41 13.22 -5.09
C ILE A 160 -6.45 14.69 -4.70
N ARG A 161 -6.62 14.95 -3.41
CA ARG A 161 -6.58 16.29 -2.84
C ARG A 161 -5.50 16.36 -1.76
N LYS A 162 -4.61 17.35 -1.85
CA LYS A 162 -3.63 17.65 -0.81
C LYS A 162 -4.34 18.31 0.37
N LYS A 163 -4.16 17.80 1.60
CA LYS A 163 -4.82 18.34 2.80
C LYS A 163 -4.12 19.64 3.24
N PRO A 164 -4.85 20.74 3.54
CA PRO A 164 -4.24 21.98 4.04
C PRO A 164 -3.79 21.89 5.50
N SER A 165 -4.30 20.92 6.26
CA SER A 165 -3.91 20.62 7.64
C SER A 165 -4.14 19.13 7.91
N TRP A 166 -3.68 18.62 9.06
CA TRP A 166 -3.95 17.23 9.44
C TRP A 166 -5.45 16.97 9.67
N ARG A 167 -6.22 18.02 10.01
CA ARG A 167 -7.66 17.99 10.32
C ARG A 167 -8.45 19.07 9.56
N PRO A 168 -8.65 18.96 8.24
CA PRO A 168 -9.51 19.89 7.50
C PRO A 168 -10.97 19.72 7.94
N GLY A 169 -11.70 20.84 8.13
CA GLY A 169 -13.13 20.79 8.51
C GLY A 169 -13.41 20.16 9.88
N GLY A 170 -12.65 20.58 10.90
CA GLY A 170 -12.70 19.99 12.25
C GLY A 170 -14.09 19.98 12.90
N ASP A 171 -14.96 20.92 12.54
CA ASP A 171 -16.35 21.03 13.00
C ASP A 171 -17.20 19.80 12.62
N VAL A 172 -17.07 19.30 11.38
CA VAL A 172 -17.78 18.09 10.93
C VAL A 172 -17.25 16.86 11.67
N VAL A 173 -15.93 16.81 11.91
CA VAL A 173 -15.30 15.75 12.68
C VAL A 173 -15.84 15.75 14.11
N ASP A 174 -15.88 16.90 14.80
CA ASP A 174 -16.41 17.02 16.16
C ASP A 174 -17.86 16.51 16.26
N LEU A 175 -18.71 16.87 15.28
CA LEU A 175 -20.09 16.39 15.22
C LEU A 175 -20.17 14.86 15.03
N PHE A 176 -19.33 14.30 14.16
CA PHE A 176 -19.27 12.86 13.94
C PHE A 176 -18.78 12.11 15.19
N GLU A 177 -17.74 12.63 15.86
CA GLU A 177 -17.19 12.03 17.07
C GLU A 177 -18.18 12.04 18.23
N ALA A 178 -18.88 13.16 18.42
CA ALA A 178 -19.86 13.33 19.49
C ALA A 178 -21.11 12.46 19.29
N LYS A 179 -21.56 12.24 18.05
CA LYS A 179 -22.86 11.59 17.77
C LYS A 179 -22.77 10.14 17.28
N LEU A 180 -21.80 9.81 16.42
CA LEU A 180 -21.82 8.55 15.66
C LEU A 180 -20.60 7.67 15.92
N LYS A 181 -19.40 8.24 16.10
CA LYS A 181 -18.16 7.44 16.23
C LYS A 181 -18.19 6.46 17.40
N ARG A 182 -18.85 6.84 18.50
CA ARG A 182 -18.97 6.03 19.73
C ARG A 182 -20.16 5.08 19.72
N GLU A 183 -21.04 5.15 18.72
CA GLU A 183 -22.24 4.32 18.64
C GLU A 183 -21.88 2.89 18.15
N PRO A 184 -22.11 1.83 18.95
CA PRO A 184 -21.79 0.46 18.56
C PRO A 184 -22.45 0.01 17.25
N ALA A 185 -23.66 0.50 16.95
CA ALA A 185 -24.33 0.21 15.68
C ALA A 185 -23.55 0.74 14.48
N PHE A 186 -22.99 1.95 14.57
CA PHE A 186 -22.15 2.52 13.52
C PHE A 186 -20.88 1.69 13.32
N PHE A 187 -20.18 1.30 14.38
CA PHE A 187 -19.00 0.44 14.27
C PHE A 187 -19.32 -0.92 13.63
N ARG A 188 -20.44 -1.55 14.02
CA ARG A 188 -20.88 -2.82 13.42
C ARG A 188 -21.22 -2.67 11.95
N TRP A 189 -21.88 -1.58 11.58
CA TRP A 189 -22.21 -1.26 10.20
C TRP A 189 -20.93 -1.00 9.40
N GLY A 190 -20.07 -0.10 9.87
CA GLY A 190 -18.86 0.28 9.14
C GLY A 190 -17.90 -0.89 8.93
N SER A 191 -17.71 -1.76 9.92
CA SER A 191 -16.92 -2.98 9.73
C SER A 191 -17.55 -3.97 8.73
N ARG A 192 -18.88 -3.99 8.56
CA ARG A 192 -19.59 -4.81 7.54
C ARG A 192 -19.48 -4.21 6.13
N TYR A 193 -19.35 -2.90 6.04
CA TYR A 193 -19.28 -2.13 4.79
C TYR A 193 -17.93 -1.41 4.64
N ALA A 194 -16.85 -2.02 5.14
CA ALA A 194 -15.53 -1.41 5.14
C ALA A 194 -15.07 -0.97 3.74
N GLU A 195 -15.51 -1.68 2.70
CA GLU A 195 -15.25 -1.31 1.30
C GLU A 195 -15.83 0.03 0.87
N SER A 196 -16.88 0.53 1.53
CA SER A 196 -17.45 1.84 1.26
C SER A 196 -16.57 2.98 1.78
N PHE A 197 -15.58 2.64 2.63
CA PHE A 197 -14.64 3.56 3.24
C PHE A 197 -13.22 3.38 2.70
N THR A 198 -13.06 2.63 1.62
CA THR A 198 -11.75 2.23 1.10
C THR A 198 -11.78 2.26 -0.41
N VAL A 199 -10.88 3.06 -0.99
CA VAL A 199 -10.58 3.02 -2.42
C VAL A 199 -9.90 1.69 -2.72
N ARG A 200 -10.36 1.02 -3.78
CA ARG A 200 -9.72 -0.20 -4.31
C ARG A 200 -9.56 -0.03 -5.80
N PHE A 201 -8.40 0.44 -6.21
CA PHE A 201 -8.14 0.92 -7.55
C PHE A 201 -7.14 0.02 -8.27
N TYR A 202 -7.62 -0.72 -9.26
CA TYR A 202 -6.76 -1.48 -10.17
C TYR A 202 -6.43 -0.62 -11.38
N TRP A 203 -5.25 -0.81 -11.95
CA TRP A 203 -4.83 -0.08 -13.15
C TRP A 203 -3.99 -0.95 -14.08
N ARG A 204 -3.92 -0.55 -15.35
CA ARG A 204 -3.14 -1.19 -16.41
C ARG A 204 -2.60 -0.13 -17.37
N ASP A 205 -1.33 -0.25 -17.74
CA ASP A 205 -0.51 0.59 -18.62
C ASP A 205 -0.36 2.05 -18.16
N ARG A 206 -1.40 2.66 -17.59
CA ARG A 206 -1.39 3.98 -16.98
C ARG A 206 -2.24 4.02 -15.72
N ILE A 207 -1.90 4.93 -14.82
CA ILE A 207 -2.73 5.27 -13.66
C ILE A 207 -3.47 6.56 -14.01
N PRO A 208 -4.79 6.55 -14.30
CA PRO A 208 -5.52 7.78 -14.51
C PRO A 208 -5.77 8.46 -13.16
N TYR A 209 -5.27 9.68 -13.00
CA TYR A 209 -5.46 10.47 -11.80
C TYR A 209 -5.61 11.97 -12.11
N VAL A 210 -6.17 12.70 -11.15
CA VAL A 210 -6.17 14.16 -11.11
C VAL A 210 -5.83 14.64 -9.70
N ILE A 211 -4.95 15.65 -9.63
CA ILE A 211 -4.71 16.42 -8.40
C ILE A 211 -5.68 17.60 -8.42
N GLU A 212 -6.66 17.59 -7.52
CA GLU A 212 -7.75 18.57 -7.53
C GLU A 212 -7.31 19.98 -7.12
N ASN A 213 -6.21 20.07 -6.37
CA ASN A 213 -5.66 21.31 -5.83
C ASN A 213 -4.11 21.32 -5.94
N PRO A 214 -3.54 21.35 -7.15
CA PRO A 214 -2.09 21.18 -7.35
C PRO A 214 -1.25 22.24 -6.63
N GLY A 215 -1.78 23.47 -6.47
CA GLY A 215 -1.12 24.57 -5.77
C GLY A 215 -1.15 24.49 -4.23
N GLN A 216 -1.82 23.50 -3.64
CA GLN A 216 -1.82 23.32 -2.19
C GLN A 216 -0.45 22.83 -1.73
N VAL A 217 0.21 23.64 -0.90
CA VAL A 217 1.46 23.27 -0.23
C VAL A 217 1.13 22.38 0.97
N LEU A 218 1.92 21.32 1.14
CA LEU A 218 1.91 20.47 2.32
C LEU A 218 3.07 20.93 3.22
N ASP A 219 2.83 21.91 4.08
CA ASP A 219 3.81 22.50 5.02
C ASP A 219 3.45 22.28 6.49
N TRP A 220 2.25 21.75 6.76
CA TRP A 220 1.85 21.39 8.11
C TRP A 220 2.60 20.15 8.61
N VAL A 221 2.89 20.17 9.91
CA VAL A 221 3.36 19.04 10.69
C VAL A 221 2.20 18.63 11.60
N ALA A 222 1.96 17.33 11.71
CA ALA A 222 0.91 16.85 12.59
C ALA A 222 1.32 17.09 14.04
N ASP A 223 0.42 17.66 14.84
CA ASP A 223 0.54 17.57 16.29
C ASP A 223 0.27 16.12 16.65
N VAL A 224 1.32 15.30 16.74
CA VAL A 224 1.19 13.88 17.12
C VAL A 224 0.84 13.85 18.60
N PRO A 225 -0.39 13.49 19.01
CA PRO A 225 -0.65 13.25 20.41
C PRO A 225 0.14 11.98 20.76
N SER A 226 1.06 12.08 21.70
CA SER A 226 1.74 10.95 22.30
C SER A 226 0.73 10.13 23.12
N GLY A 227 -0.06 9.32 22.44
CA GLY A 227 -1.00 8.37 23.01
C GLY A 227 -0.78 7.00 22.40
N PRO A 228 -0.98 5.91 23.16
CA PRO A 228 -0.83 4.56 22.62
C PRO A 228 -1.79 4.40 21.44
N GLY A 229 -1.23 4.20 20.24
CA GLY A 229 -2.00 3.83 19.07
C GLY A 229 -2.89 2.65 19.43
N ALA A 230 -4.17 2.71 19.05
CA ALA A 230 -5.16 1.73 19.44
C ALA A 230 -4.68 0.30 19.12
N ALA A 231 -4.16 -0.38 20.16
CA ALA A 231 -3.75 -1.75 20.07
C ALA A 231 -5.02 -2.60 20.05
N PHE A 232 -5.34 -3.19 18.91
CA PHE A 232 -6.38 -4.20 18.84
C PHE A 232 -5.80 -5.53 19.36
N PRO A 233 -6.25 -6.04 20.52
CA PRO A 233 -5.73 -7.28 21.06
C PRO A 233 -6.25 -8.45 20.22
N GLY A 234 -5.34 -9.32 19.79
CA GLY A 234 -5.70 -10.48 18.98
C GLY A 234 -4.53 -11.40 18.65
N LEU A 235 -3.85 -11.94 19.67
CA LEU A 235 -2.86 -13.01 19.52
C LEU A 235 -3.29 -14.16 18.56
N PRO A 236 -4.56 -14.65 18.55
CA PRO A 236 -4.98 -15.68 17.59
C PRO A 236 -4.95 -15.21 16.12
N ARG A 237 -5.16 -13.91 15.87
CA ARG A 237 -5.13 -13.36 14.50
C ARG A 237 -3.70 -13.30 13.94
N ARG A 238 -2.69 -13.05 14.78
CA ARG A 238 -1.29 -12.93 14.34
C ARG A 238 -0.70 -14.27 13.89
N VAL A 239 -0.97 -15.34 14.63
CA VAL A 239 -0.53 -16.71 14.29
C VAL A 239 -1.24 -17.18 13.01
N LEU A 240 -2.56 -17.02 12.92
CA LEU A 240 -3.33 -17.36 11.73
C LEU A 240 -2.85 -16.60 10.48
N ARG A 241 -2.64 -15.27 10.60
CA ARG A 241 -2.09 -14.45 9.51
C ARG A 241 -0.71 -14.93 9.07
N SER A 242 0.16 -15.28 10.02
CA SER A 242 1.51 -15.75 9.72
C SER A 242 1.50 -17.12 9.05
N GLY A 243 0.65 -18.05 9.50
CA GLY A 243 0.45 -19.35 8.88
C GLY A 243 -0.15 -19.25 7.47
N LEU A 244 -1.16 -18.41 7.28
CA LEU A 244 -1.76 -18.18 5.96
C LEU A 244 -0.78 -17.51 5.00
N ARG A 245 -0.01 -16.52 5.47
CA ARG A 245 1.08 -15.92 4.68
C ARG A 245 2.12 -16.96 4.32
N TRP A 246 2.49 -17.83 5.25
CA TRP A 246 3.41 -18.93 4.99
C TRP A 246 2.89 -19.82 3.86
N LEU A 247 1.64 -20.30 3.96
CA LEU A 247 0.99 -21.18 2.99
C LEU A 247 0.79 -20.55 1.61
N MET A 248 0.41 -19.27 1.55
CA MET A 248 0.01 -18.60 0.31
C MET A 248 1.13 -17.78 -0.33
N SER A 249 2.32 -17.77 0.26
CA SER A 249 3.47 -17.07 -0.31
C SER A 249 4.26 -17.93 -1.27
N GLN A 250 4.92 -17.28 -2.24
CA GLN A 250 5.76 -17.95 -3.22
C GLN A 250 7.17 -18.22 -2.66
N ARG A 251 7.29 -18.79 -1.45
CA ARG A 251 8.56 -18.89 -0.70
C ARG A 251 9.71 -19.49 -1.50
N SER A 252 9.45 -20.61 -2.19
CA SER A 252 10.45 -21.30 -3.00
C SER A 252 11.02 -20.39 -4.09
N ARG A 253 10.13 -19.69 -4.81
CA ARG A 253 10.51 -18.73 -5.85
C ARG A 253 11.22 -17.52 -5.25
N ASN A 254 10.66 -16.93 -4.20
CA ASN A 254 11.17 -15.72 -3.56
C ASN A 254 12.62 -15.88 -3.05
N ARG A 255 12.97 -17.06 -2.54
CA ARG A 255 14.34 -17.38 -2.07
C ARG A 255 15.38 -17.47 -3.20
N ARG A 256 14.94 -17.66 -4.45
CA ARG A 256 15.80 -17.84 -5.62
C ARG A 256 15.79 -16.62 -6.55
N LEU A 257 15.12 -15.53 -6.16
CA LEU A 257 15.07 -14.32 -6.98
C LEU A 257 16.44 -13.62 -6.95
N ASP A 258 16.96 -13.34 -8.13
CA ASP A 258 18.06 -12.40 -8.30
C ASP A 258 17.52 -10.97 -8.20
N VAL A 259 17.46 -10.47 -6.97
CA VAL A 259 16.96 -9.13 -6.66
C VAL A 259 17.87 -8.07 -7.29
N LEU A 260 19.19 -8.30 -7.33
CA LEU A 260 20.15 -7.32 -7.86
C LEU A 260 19.89 -7.01 -9.34
N SER A 261 19.45 -8.00 -10.12
CA SER A 261 19.03 -7.80 -11.52
C SER A 261 17.82 -6.87 -11.70
N LEU A 262 17.00 -6.72 -10.66
CA LEU A 262 15.81 -5.86 -10.65
C LEU A 262 16.15 -4.43 -10.24
N LEU A 263 17.30 -4.21 -9.61
CA LEU A 263 17.67 -2.94 -9.02
C LEU A 263 18.33 -2.01 -10.03
N ARG A 264 18.14 -0.70 -9.82
CA ARG A 264 18.92 0.38 -10.43
C ARG A 264 19.64 1.16 -9.35
N CYS A 265 20.81 1.72 -9.67
CA CYS A 265 21.51 2.60 -8.75
C CYS A 265 20.68 3.87 -8.48
N PRO A 266 20.44 4.27 -7.23
CA PRO A 266 19.70 5.51 -6.95
C PRO A 266 20.49 6.77 -7.35
N SER A 267 21.82 6.71 -7.40
CA SER A 267 22.67 7.82 -7.84
C SER A 267 22.71 7.96 -9.36
N CYS A 268 23.23 6.96 -10.08
CA CYS A 268 23.47 7.05 -11.54
C CYS A 268 22.35 6.46 -12.41
N ARG A 269 21.32 5.86 -11.81
CA ARG A 269 20.16 5.24 -12.48
C ARG A 269 20.47 4.03 -13.38
N VAL A 270 21.72 3.60 -13.47
CA VAL A 270 22.12 2.39 -14.21
C VAL A 270 21.54 1.14 -13.56
N SER A 271 20.91 0.29 -14.38
CA SER A 271 20.24 -0.95 -13.96
C SER A 271 21.20 -2.14 -13.95
N GLY A 272 21.02 -3.07 -13.00
CA GLY A 272 21.76 -4.34 -12.96
C GLY A 272 23.27 -4.21 -12.70
N ALA A 273 23.76 -3.02 -12.40
CA ALA A 273 25.18 -2.74 -12.20
C ALA A 273 25.63 -2.96 -10.75
N TRP A 274 25.04 -3.89 -10.00
CA TRP A 274 25.41 -4.11 -8.59
C TRP A 274 26.36 -5.29 -8.45
N ARG A 275 27.55 -5.03 -7.88
CA ARG A 275 28.47 -6.08 -7.41
C ARG A 275 28.23 -6.32 -5.92
N ARG A 276 28.20 -7.59 -5.52
CA ARG A 276 28.02 -7.99 -4.12
C ARG A 276 29.26 -8.67 -3.58
N GLU A 277 29.76 -8.15 -2.46
CA GLU A 277 30.87 -8.73 -1.70
C GLU A 277 30.45 -8.87 -0.24
N GLY A 278 30.00 -10.07 0.13
CA GLY A 278 29.39 -10.32 1.43
C GLY A 278 28.10 -9.52 1.64
N GLU A 279 28.15 -8.57 2.58
CA GLU A 279 27.05 -7.65 2.92
C GLU A 279 27.17 -6.27 2.26
N ARG A 280 28.24 -6.03 1.51
CA ARG A 280 28.44 -4.77 0.77
C ARG A 280 27.97 -4.91 -0.67
N LEU A 281 27.37 -3.84 -1.17
CA LEU A 281 26.93 -3.68 -2.55
C LEU A 281 27.62 -2.44 -3.13
N ALA A 282 28.23 -2.58 -4.30
CA ALA A 282 28.86 -1.47 -5.00
C ALA A 282 28.28 -1.33 -6.40
N CYS A 283 27.97 -0.10 -6.82
CA CYS A 283 27.63 0.15 -8.20
C CYS A 283 28.87 -0.02 -9.09
N ALA A 284 28.72 -0.67 -10.23
CA ALA A 284 29.77 -0.86 -11.21
C ALA A 284 29.96 0.36 -12.13
N ALA A 285 28.99 1.29 -12.15
CA ALA A 285 28.94 2.44 -13.04
C ALA A 285 29.23 3.79 -12.35
N CYS A 286 29.18 3.85 -11.02
CA CYS A 286 29.54 5.04 -10.24
C CYS A 286 30.09 4.65 -8.86
N SER A 287 30.45 5.63 -8.03
CA SER A 287 30.98 5.43 -6.68
C SER A 287 29.91 5.16 -5.61
N HIS A 288 28.68 4.82 -6.00
CA HIS A 288 27.60 4.56 -5.03
C HIS A 288 27.79 3.22 -4.34
N GLU A 289 27.74 3.24 -3.02
CA GLU A 289 27.81 2.06 -2.16
C GLU A 289 26.48 1.85 -1.43
N ALA A 290 26.20 0.60 -1.11
CA ALA A 290 24.98 0.16 -0.47
C ALA A 290 25.28 -1.08 0.40
N SER A 291 24.31 -1.52 1.18
CA SER A 291 24.46 -2.72 2.02
C SER A 291 23.28 -3.67 1.89
N CYS A 292 23.52 -4.94 2.19
CA CYS A 292 22.48 -5.92 2.36
C CYS A 292 22.79 -6.84 3.54
N HIS A 293 21.78 -7.15 4.34
CA HIS A 293 21.87 -8.11 5.43
C HIS A 293 20.71 -9.11 5.33
N GLY A 294 21.03 -10.38 5.08
CA GLY A 294 20.02 -11.40 4.78
C GLY A 294 19.19 -11.04 3.53
N PHE A 295 17.88 -10.87 3.71
CA PHE A 295 16.95 -10.44 2.65
C PHE A 295 16.72 -8.93 2.58
N VAL A 296 17.39 -8.13 3.43
CA VAL A 296 17.17 -6.68 3.51
C VAL A 296 18.24 -5.95 2.73
N TYR A 297 17.85 -5.10 1.78
CA TYR A 297 18.71 -4.29 0.92
C TYR A 297 18.51 -2.81 1.25
N ARG A 298 19.60 -2.10 1.55
CA ARG A 298 19.62 -0.67 1.86
C ARG A 298 20.44 0.03 0.79
N LEU A 299 19.74 0.76 -0.09
CA LEU A 299 20.34 1.37 -1.27
C LEU A 299 20.51 2.89 -1.16
N THR A 300 19.86 3.51 -0.18
CA THR A 300 19.93 4.94 0.13
C THR A 300 21.23 5.31 0.82
#